data_AF-A0A8B5X847-F1
#
_entry.id   AF-A0A8B5X847-F1
#
_cell.length_a   1.000
_cell.length_b   1.000
_cell.length_c   1.000
_cell.angle_alpha   90.00
_cell.angle_beta   90.00
_cell.angle_gamma   90.00
#
_symmetry.space_group_name_H-M   'P 1'
#
loop_
_entity.id
_entity.type
_entity.pdbx_description
1 polymer ?
#
loop_
_entity_poly.entity_id
_entity_poly.type
_entity_poly.pdbx_seq_one_letter_code
_entity_poly.pdbx_strand_id
1 'polypeptide(L)'
;MKRIGDINPAPQISTRKNTSPESTPQFSVADDESSCPVCGGAGYVRMDAPVGHPNFGRLIPCDCKIEEQEGKWRREYEEMSNLERLEDWTFDAFDPAVPGIREAYEVCLEYSENPDGWLYLVGGYGCGKTHLAAAVANALLTHQRMRVIFVVVPDLLDHLRSTFAPDQPHSYDSRFQAVRNADLLVLDDLGTENATPWAREKLYQLMNHRYNNRRPTIITSNRNMDELDGRIASRLSDGRICQALFIRAGDFRVRRTRMMNR
;
A
#
# COMPACT_ATOMS: atom_id res chain seq x y z
N MET A 1 -1.08 -42.72 -55.63
CA MET A 1 -1.12 -44.04 -54.93
C MET A 1 -2.40 -44.12 -54.09
N LYS A 2 -2.76 -45.32 -53.61
CA LYS A 2 -4.02 -45.69 -52.91
C LYS A 2 -4.33 -44.78 -51.66
N ARG A 3 -5.59 -44.32 -51.46
CA ARG A 3 -6.65 -44.81 -50.50
C ARG A 3 -6.26 -44.73 -49.01
N ILE A 4 -7.06 -44.43 -47.98
CA ILE A 4 -8.49 -44.11 -47.65
C ILE A 4 -8.41 -43.24 -46.34
N GLY A 5 -9.36 -42.42 -45.86
CA GLY A 5 -10.76 -42.05 -46.19
C GLY A 5 -11.06 -40.66 -45.57
N ASP A 6 -12.19 -39.97 -45.76
CA ASP A 6 -13.63 -40.23 -45.46
C ASP A 6 -14.14 -39.63 -44.12
N ILE A 7 -14.87 -38.51 -44.28
CA ILE A 7 -16.19 -38.19 -43.67
C ILE A 7 -16.28 -37.62 -42.22
N ASN A 8 -16.84 -36.40 -42.21
CA ASN A 8 -17.65 -35.69 -41.20
C ASN A 8 -17.05 -34.89 -40.01
N PRO A 9 -17.69 -33.75 -39.65
CA PRO A 9 -17.28 -32.86 -38.56
C PRO A 9 -18.01 -33.12 -37.23
N ALA A 10 -17.50 -32.48 -36.18
CA ALA A 10 -18.15 -32.07 -34.91
C ALA A 10 -19.01 -33.12 -34.15
N PRO A 11 -18.58 -33.56 -32.94
CA PRO A 11 -19.42 -34.40 -32.09
C PRO A 11 -20.67 -33.63 -31.62
N GLN A 12 -21.85 -34.22 -31.84
CA GLN A 12 -23.14 -33.62 -31.52
C GLN A 12 -23.44 -33.69 -30.01
N ILE A 13 -24.09 -32.64 -29.49
CA ILE A 13 -24.60 -32.59 -28.11
C ILE A 13 -25.76 -33.58 -27.96
N SER A 14 -25.58 -34.62 -27.14
CA SER A 14 -26.61 -35.64 -26.92
C SER A 14 -27.57 -35.25 -25.79
N THR A 15 -28.68 -34.58 -26.14
CA THR A 15 -29.81 -34.36 -25.22
C THR A 15 -30.63 -35.65 -25.09
N ARG A 16 -30.47 -36.38 -23.97
CA ARG A 16 -31.35 -37.52 -23.66
C ARG A 16 -32.74 -37.00 -23.29
N LYS A 17 -33.76 -37.34 -24.07
CA LYS A 17 -35.18 -37.16 -23.72
C LYS A 17 -35.61 -38.28 -22.77
N ASN A 18 -36.06 -37.92 -21.57
CA ASN A 18 -36.87 -38.80 -20.72
C ASN A 18 -38.32 -38.33 -20.75
N THR A 19 -39.22 -39.27 -21.04
CA THR A 19 -40.68 -39.23 -20.82
C THR A 19 -40.96 -40.01 -19.52
N SER A 20 -41.93 -39.73 -18.65
CA SER A 20 -43.19 -38.97 -18.78
C SER A 20 -43.50 -38.19 -17.45
N PRO A 21 -44.75 -37.91 -16.98
CA PRO A 21 -45.07 -36.55 -16.53
C PRO A 21 -45.42 -36.41 -15.04
N GLU A 22 -44.96 -35.34 -14.38
CA GLU A 22 -45.63 -34.82 -13.18
C GLU A 22 -45.33 -33.34 -12.93
N SER A 23 -46.24 -32.70 -12.19
CA SER A 23 -46.54 -31.28 -12.03
C SER A 23 -45.39 -30.28 -11.77
N THR A 24 -45.61 -29.07 -12.29
CA THR A 24 -45.10 -27.72 -11.94
C THR A 24 -44.57 -27.52 -10.50
N PRO A 25 -43.57 -26.62 -10.28
CA PRO A 25 -43.72 -25.18 -10.56
C PRO A 25 -42.70 -24.61 -11.57
N GLN A 26 -43.14 -23.60 -12.32
CA GLN A 26 -42.25 -22.69 -13.03
C GLN A 26 -41.57 -21.79 -11.99
N PHE A 27 -40.34 -22.11 -11.61
CA PHE A 27 -39.44 -21.09 -11.10
C PHE A 27 -38.98 -20.25 -12.28
N SER A 28 -39.52 -19.03 -12.37
CA SER A 28 -38.89 -17.97 -13.14
C SER A 28 -37.46 -17.81 -12.61
N VAL A 29 -36.48 -18.24 -13.40
CA VAL A 29 -35.11 -17.79 -13.21
C VAL A 29 -35.14 -16.30 -13.53
N ALA A 30 -35.29 -15.48 -12.49
CA ALA A 30 -34.87 -14.10 -12.59
C ALA A 30 -33.37 -14.16 -12.84
N ASP A 31 -32.92 -13.60 -13.97
CA ASP A 31 -31.50 -13.51 -14.27
C ASP A 31 -30.83 -12.69 -13.16
N ASP A 32 -30.10 -13.38 -12.28
CA ASP A 32 -29.36 -12.76 -11.20
C ASP A 32 -28.06 -12.16 -11.75
N GLU A 33 -28.23 -11.07 -12.52
CA GLU A 33 -27.16 -10.22 -13.05
C GLU A 33 -26.25 -9.62 -11.94
N SER A 34 -26.53 -9.87 -10.66
CA SER A 34 -25.71 -9.42 -9.53
C SER A 34 -24.60 -10.42 -9.12
N SER A 35 -24.64 -11.66 -9.61
CA SER A 35 -23.66 -12.69 -9.24
C SER A 35 -22.39 -12.65 -10.10
N CYS A 36 -21.21 -12.71 -9.47
CA CYS A 36 -19.94 -12.65 -10.21
C CYS A 36 -19.79 -13.84 -11.18
N PRO A 37 -19.52 -13.62 -12.49
CA PRO A 37 -19.51 -14.69 -13.49
C PRO A 37 -18.36 -15.70 -13.32
N VAL A 38 -17.34 -15.37 -12.52
CA VAL A 38 -16.16 -16.23 -12.29
C VAL A 38 -16.35 -17.18 -11.10
N CYS A 39 -17.04 -16.74 -10.04
CA CYS A 39 -17.22 -17.54 -8.81
C CYS A 39 -18.68 -17.77 -8.39
N GLY A 40 -19.67 -17.29 -9.13
CA GLY A 40 -21.09 -17.38 -8.78
C GLY A 40 -21.43 -16.71 -7.44
N GLY A 41 -20.68 -15.68 -7.04
CA GLY A 41 -20.81 -15.03 -5.73
C GLY A 41 -20.07 -15.72 -4.57
N ALA A 42 -19.41 -16.86 -4.78
CA ALA A 42 -18.71 -17.58 -3.71
C ALA A 42 -17.43 -16.86 -3.21
N GLY A 43 -16.87 -15.93 -3.99
CA GLY A 43 -15.67 -15.16 -3.65
C GLY A 43 -14.33 -15.92 -3.73
N TYR A 44 -14.37 -17.22 -4.02
CA TYR A 44 -13.19 -18.08 -4.19
C TYR A 44 -13.39 -19.01 -5.39
N VAL A 45 -12.28 -19.37 -6.04
CA VAL A 45 -12.24 -20.37 -7.12
C VAL A 45 -11.22 -21.47 -6.79
N ARG A 46 -11.35 -22.63 -7.44
CA ARG A 46 -10.35 -23.69 -7.36
C ARG A 46 -9.28 -23.46 -8.43
N MET A 47 -8.02 -23.52 -8.04
CA MET A 47 -6.89 -23.44 -8.95
C MET A 47 -6.87 -24.67 -9.87
N ASP A 48 -7.04 -24.41 -11.16
CA ASP A 48 -6.96 -25.43 -12.21
C ASP A 48 -5.49 -25.71 -12.53
N ALA A 49 -4.98 -26.81 -11.98
CA ALA A 49 -3.63 -27.31 -12.21
C ALA A 49 -3.71 -28.78 -12.63
N PRO A 50 -2.67 -29.36 -13.27
CA PRO A 50 -2.69 -30.77 -13.61
C PRO A 50 -2.87 -31.67 -12.38
N VAL A 51 -3.59 -32.78 -12.53
CA VAL A 51 -3.76 -33.78 -11.47
C VAL A 51 -2.38 -34.28 -11.02
N GLY A 52 -2.13 -34.21 -9.71
CA GLY A 52 -0.81 -34.52 -9.12
C GLY A 52 0.09 -33.30 -8.87
N HIS A 53 -0.28 -32.12 -9.37
CA HIS A 53 0.41 -30.87 -9.01
C HIS A 53 0.05 -30.42 -7.58
N PRO A 54 1.00 -29.90 -6.76
CA PRO A 54 0.73 -29.52 -5.35
C PRO A 54 -0.38 -28.48 -5.14
N ASN A 55 -0.70 -27.68 -6.16
CA ASN A 55 -1.78 -26.68 -6.11
C ASN A 55 -3.11 -27.15 -6.72
N PHE A 56 -3.25 -28.40 -7.17
CA PHE A 56 -4.50 -28.88 -7.80
C PHE A 56 -5.68 -28.78 -6.83
N GLY A 57 -6.75 -28.09 -7.25
CA GLY A 57 -7.96 -27.92 -6.44
C GLY A 57 -7.81 -26.98 -5.24
N ARG A 58 -6.65 -26.34 -5.06
CA ARG A 58 -6.41 -25.34 -4.01
C ARG A 58 -7.39 -24.17 -4.19
N LEU A 59 -8.04 -23.75 -3.11
CA LEU A 59 -8.87 -22.55 -3.13
C LEU A 59 -7.99 -21.30 -3.17
N ILE A 60 -8.27 -20.40 -4.11
CA ILE A 60 -7.69 -19.07 -4.23
C ILE A 60 -8.84 -18.04 -4.24
N PRO A 61 -8.64 -16.81 -3.74
CA PRO A 61 -9.66 -15.77 -3.86
C PRO A 61 -9.97 -15.48 -5.33
N CYS A 62 -11.23 -15.19 -5.63
CA CYS A 62 -11.67 -14.73 -6.94
C CYS A 62 -11.36 -13.25 -7.10
N ASP A 63 -11.10 -12.78 -8.33
CA ASP A 63 -10.74 -11.38 -8.61
C ASP A 63 -11.78 -10.39 -8.05
N CYS A 64 -13.08 -10.66 -8.24
CA CYS A 64 -14.14 -9.84 -7.64
C CYS A 64 -14.06 -9.71 -6.10
N LYS A 65 -13.48 -10.70 -5.40
CA LYS A 65 -13.30 -10.69 -3.95
C LYS A 65 -12.04 -9.93 -3.55
N ILE A 66 -11.01 -9.97 -4.39
CA ILE A 66 -9.83 -9.13 -4.29
C ILE A 66 -10.27 -7.67 -4.49
N GLU A 67 -11.03 -7.36 -5.55
CA GLU A 67 -11.58 -6.03 -5.83
C GLU A 67 -12.50 -5.50 -4.73
N GLU A 68 -13.36 -6.34 -4.14
CA GLU A 68 -14.20 -5.94 -2.99
C GLU A 68 -13.35 -5.60 -1.76
N GLN A 69 -12.26 -6.34 -1.53
CA GLN A 69 -11.32 -6.08 -0.43
C GLN A 69 -10.48 -4.83 -0.71
N GLU A 70 -9.91 -4.70 -1.91
CA GLU A 70 -9.21 -3.50 -2.38
C GLU A 70 -10.09 -2.26 -2.28
N GLY A 71 -11.38 -2.33 -2.68
CA GLY A 71 -12.31 -1.21 -2.63
C GLY A 71 -12.74 -0.80 -1.22
N LYS A 72 -12.74 -1.73 -0.25
CA LYS A 72 -12.94 -1.42 1.17
C LYS A 72 -11.68 -0.82 1.80
N TRP A 73 -10.53 -1.47 1.59
CA TRP A 73 -9.25 -0.99 2.10
C TRP A 73 -8.86 0.36 1.50
N ARG A 74 -9.13 0.60 0.23
CA ARG A 74 -8.85 1.90 -0.42
C ARG A 74 -9.48 3.05 0.35
N ARG A 75 -10.78 2.98 0.68
CA ARG A 75 -11.47 4.00 1.49
C ARG A 75 -10.92 4.08 2.91
N GLU A 76 -10.76 2.95 3.59
CA GLU A 76 -10.23 2.91 4.96
C GLU A 76 -8.81 3.51 5.05
N TYR A 77 -7.99 3.33 4.02
CA TYR A 77 -6.61 3.83 3.98
C TYR A 77 -6.56 5.29 3.48
N GLU A 78 -7.43 5.70 2.54
CA GLU A 78 -7.64 7.10 2.15
C GLU A 78 -8.05 7.94 3.38
N GLU A 79 -9.07 7.51 4.15
CA GLU A 79 -9.50 8.19 5.39
C GLU A 79 -8.42 8.24 6.50
N MET A 80 -7.45 7.33 6.48
CA MET A 80 -6.37 7.26 7.45
C MET A 80 -5.07 7.95 7.02
N SER A 81 -4.96 8.32 5.74
CA SER A 81 -3.73 8.79 5.08
C SER A 81 -3.85 10.25 4.66
N ASN A 82 -2.80 11.04 4.89
CA ASN A 82 -2.71 12.42 4.41
C ASN A 82 -2.36 12.51 2.90
N LEU A 83 -2.20 11.37 2.20
CA LEU A 83 -1.71 11.31 0.81
C LEU A 83 -2.65 11.97 -0.21
N GLU A 84 -3.97 11.97 0.00
CA GLU A 84 -4.97 12.67 -0.85
C GLU A 84 -4.59 14.15 -1.07
N ARG A 85 -4.07 14.81 -0.02
CA ARG A 85 -3.64 16.22 -0.09
C ARG A 85 -2.32 16.43 -0.84
N LEU A 86 -1.67 15.34 -1.26
CA LEU A 86 -0.34 15.28 -1.85
C LEU A 86 -0.35 14.49 -3.18
N GLU A 87 -1.51 14.28 -3.81
CA GLU A 87 -1.63 13.56 -5.10
C GLU A 87 -0.75 14.17 -6.21
N ASP A 88 -0.68 15.51 -6.28
CA ASP A 88 0.19 16.24 -7.20
C ASP A 88 1.70 16.11 -6.89
N TRP A 89 2.08 15.54 -5.75
CA TRP A 89 3.47 15.44 -5.30
C TRP A 89 4.10 14.17 -5.89
N THR A 90 4.28 14.17 -7.21
CA THR A 90 4.87 13.08 -7.99
C THR A 90 6.34 13.35 -8.33
N PHE A 91 7.04 12.35 -8.90
CA PHE A 91 8.39 12.53 -9.43
C PHE A 91 8.43 13.53 -10.60
N ASP A 92 7.42 13.53 -11.47
CA ASP A 92 7.31 14.46 -12.60
C ASP A 92 7.14 15.92 -12.14
N ALA A 93 6.51 16.13 -10.99
CA ALA A 93 6.34 17.45 -10.37
C ALA A 93 7.58 17.91 -9.57
N PHE A 94 8.65 17.12 -9.52
CA PHE A 94 9.86 17.40 -8.76
C PHE A 94 11.00 17.92 -9.66
N ASP A 95 11.84 18.84 -9.14
CA ASP A 95 13.02 19.33 -9.85
C ASP A 95 14.31 18.66 -9.31
N PRO A 96 14.81 17.58 -9.95
CA PRO A 96 16.05 16.92 -9.56
C PRO A 96 17.33 17.70 -9.95
N ALA A 97 17.22 18.84 -10.64
CA ALA A 97 18.38 19.66 -10.99
C ALA A 97 18.90 20.50 -9.81
N VAL A 98 18.20 20.55 -8.68
CA VAL A 98 18.64 21.29 -7.49
C VAL A 98 19.88 20.63 -6.86
N PRO A 99 20.99 21.37 -6.64
CA PRO A 99 22.18 20.80 -6.01
C PRO A 99 21.90 20.18 -4.64
N GLY A 100 22.39 18.95 -4.42
CA GLY A 100 22.24 18.24 -3.15
C GLY A 100 20.96 17.42 -2.98
N ILE A 101 20.18 17.21 -4.06
CA ILE A 101 18.97 16.35 -4.06
C ILE A 101 19.11 15.05 -4.87
N ARG A 102 19.98 15.02 -5.89
CA ARG A 102 20.00 13.99 -6.94
C ARG A 102 20.08 12.56 -6.41
N GLU A 103 21.02 12.28 -5.51
CA GLU A 103 21.20 10.97 -4.89
C GLU A 103 19.91 10.48 -4.19
N ALA A 104 19.24 11.37 -3.45
CA ALA A 104 17.99 11.03 -2.79
C ALA A 104 16.84 10.83 -3.79
N TYR A 105 16.80 11.61 -4.88
CA TYR A 105 15.83 11.41 -5.96
C TYR A 105 16.02 10.05 -6.66
N GLU A 106 17.26 9.71 -7.01
CA GLU A 106 17.61 8.45 -7.69
C GLU A 106 17.26 7.23 -6.82
N VAL A 107 17.63 7.24 -5.54
CA VAL A 107 17.28 6.15 -4.60
C VAL A 107 15.77 6.08 -4.33
N CYS A 108 15.07 7.21 -4.22
CA CYS A 108 13.61 7.19 -4.09
C CYS A 108 12.94 6.63 -5.35
N LEU A 109 13.45 6.94 -6.55
CA LEU A 109 12.91 6.38 -7.80
C LEU A 109 13.07 4.86 -7.84
N GLU A 110 14.27 4.34 -7.55
CA GLU A 110 14.53 2.89 -7.45
C GLU A 110 13.63 2.21 -6.40
N TYR A 111 13.47 2.81 -5.22
CA TYR A 111 12.59 2.29 -4.17
C TYR A 111 11.10 2.30 -4.57
N SER A 112 10.69 3.19 -5.49
CA SER A 112 9.32 3.19 -6.04
C SER A 112 9.06 2.07 -7.06
N GLU A 113 10.11 1.42 -7.55
CA GLU A 113 10.02 0.21 -8.38
C GLU A 113 10.10 -1.06 -7.52
N ASN A 114 11.00 -1.09 -6.53
CA ASN A 114 11.20 -2.24 -5.64
C ASN A 114 11.39 -1.80 -4.17
N PRO A 115 10.29 -1.61 -3.41
CA PRO A 115 10.36 -1.14 -2.02
C PRO A 115 10.81 -2.25 -1.07
N ASP A 116 12.09 -2.26 -0.71
CA ASP A 116 12.66 -3.12 0.35
C ASP A 116 13.38 -2.30 1.42
N GLY A 117 13.34 -2.76 2.67
CA GLY A 117 13.93 -2.05 3.79
C GLY A 117 13.25 -0.70 4.08
N TRP A 118 14.02 0.23 4.63
CA TRP A 118 13.56 1.52 5.12
C TRP A 118 14.39 2.66 4.54
N LEU A 119 13.76 3.77 4.17
CA LEU A 119 14.46 5.02 3.81
C LEU A 119 14.33 6.04 4.94
N TYR A 120 15.45 6.62 5.37
CA TYR A 120 15.50 7.76 6.29
C TYR A 120 15.96 9.01 5.55
N LEU A 121 15.01 9.85 5.16
CA LEU A 121 15.25 11.13 4.49
C LEU A 121 15.51 12.21 5.55
N VAL A 122 16.72 12.76 5.59
CA VAL A 122 17.12 13.77 6.58
C VAL A 122 17.74 14.99 5.93
N GLY A 123 17.41 16.19 6.43
CA GLY A 123 17.90 17.44 5.87
C GLY A 123 17.13 18.65 6.38
N GLY A 124 17.50 19.85 5.95
CA GLY A 124 16.87 21.10 6.39
C GLY A 124 15.40 21.28 5.97
N TYR A 125 14.77 22.35 6.46
CA TYR A 125 13.40 22.69 6.09
C TYR A 125 13.28 22.99 4.58
N GLY A 126 12.18 22.54 3.97
CA GLY A 126 11.87 22.84 2.57
C GLY A 126 12.78 22.20 1.53
N CYS A 127 13.68 21.27 1.90
CA CYS A 127 14.64 20.63 0.99
C CYS A 127 14.06 19.46 0.14
N GLY A 128 12.74 19.21 0.19
CA GLY A 128 12.08 18.23 -0.68
C GLY A 128 11.79 16.84 -0.08
N LYS A 129 12.17 16.55 1.17
CA LYS A 129 11.96 15.22 1.81
C LYS A 129 10.53 14.69 1.67
N THR A 130 9.55 15.48 2.12
CA THR A 130 8.12 15.15 2.10
C THR A 130 7.60 14.94 0.68
N HIS A 131 8.12 15.69 -0.31
CA HIS A 131 7.78 15.50 -1.73
C HIS A 131 8.34 14.20 -2.25
N LEU A 132 9.62 13.88 -2.03
CA LEU A 132 10.18 12.59 -2.44
C LEU A 132 9.43 11.42 -1.77
N ALA A 133 9.12 11.51 -0.48
CA ALA A 133 8.35 10.49 0.22
C ALA A 133 6.90 10.33 -0.32
N ALA A 134 6.24 11.44 -0.67
CA ALA A 134 4.92 11.43 -1.30
C ALA A 134 4.98 10.88 -2.74
N ALA A 135 6.02 11.21 -3.51
CA ALA A 135 6.22 10.70 -4.87
C ALA A 135 6.36 9.18 -4.91
N VAL A 136 7.15 8.60 -3.98
CA VAL A 136 7.24 7.15 -3.81
C VAL A 136 5.89 6.56 -3.41
N ALA A 137 5.19 7.19 -2.45
CA ALA A 137 3.89 6.74 -1.98
C ALA A 137 2.83 6.73 -3.11
N ASN A 138 2.75 7.80 -3.90
CA ASN A 138 1.85 7.94 -5.05
C ASN A 138 2.16 6.92 -6.15
N ALA A 139 3.45 6.70 -6.46
CA ALA A 139 3.88 5.70 -7.43
C ALA A 139 3.49 4.27 -7.01
N LEU A 140 3.75 3.89 -5.75
CA LEU A 140 3.43 2.55 -5.24
C LEU A 140 1.92 2.32 -5.06
N LEU A 141 1.15 3.34 -4.68
CA LEU A 141 -0.30 3.27 -4.62
C LEU A 141 -0.92 3.11 -6.03
N THR A 142 -0.45 3.91 -7.00
CA THR A 142 -1.04 3.97 -8.35
C THR A 142 -0.62 2.80 -9.23
N HIS A 143 0.67 2.45 -9.24
CA HIS A 143 1.23 1.46 -10.16
C HIS A 143 1.29 0.04 -9.57
N GLN A 144 1.45 -0.10 -8.25
CA GLN A 144 1.59 -1.40 -7.58
C GLN A 144 0.39 -1.79 -6.69
N ARG A 145 -0.64 -0.93 -6.58
CA ARG A 145 -1.82 -1.11 -5.71
C ARG A 145 -1.48 -1.43 -4.24
N MET A 146 -0.32 -1.01 -3.75
CA MET A 146 0.09 -1.27 -2.38
C MET A 146 -0.82 -0.53 -1.38
N ARG A 147 -1.04 -1.11 -0.20
CA ARG A 147 -1.71 -0.41 0.90
C ARG A 147 -0.73 0.57 1.53
N VAL A 148 -0.71 1.79 0.99
CA VAL A 148 0.14 2.89 1.43
C VAL A 148 -0.58 3.71 2.50
N ILE A 149 0.10 3.96 3.63
CA ILE A 149 -0.32 4.98 4.61
C ILE A 149 0.75 6.08 4.64
N PHE A 150 0.34 7.33 4.40
CA PHE A 150 1.16 8.51 4.61
C PHE A 150 0.62 9.27 5.83
N VAL A 151 1.43 9.46 6.87
CA VAL A 151 1.02 10.21 8.07
C VAL A 151 2.13 11.12 8.57
N VAL A 152 1.72 12.33 8.98
CA VAL A 152 2.56 13.24 9.74
C VAL A 152 2.62 12.73 11.18
N VAL A 153 3.82 12.64 11.76
CA VAL A 153 4.04 11.98 13.06
C VAL A 153 3.26 12.65 14.22
N PRO A 154 3.27 14.00 14.37
CA PRO A 154 2.37 14.70 15.30
C PRO A 154 0.88 14.32 15.14
N ASP A 155 0.34 14.38 13.92
CA ASP A 155 -1.08 14.09 13.64
C ASP A 155 -1.44 12.65 14.04
N LEU A 156 -0.59 11.67 13.69
CA LEU A 156 -0.75 10.27 14.07
C LEU A 156 -0.85 10.12 15.59
N LEU A 157 0.02 10.81 16.33
CA LEU A 157 0.05 10.74 17.80
C LEU A 157 -1.18 11.40 18.43
N ASP A 158 -1.64 12.55 17.91
CA ASP A 158 -2.85 13.20 18.43
C ASP A 158 -4.12 12.40 18.09
N HIS A 159 -4.21 11.77 16.90
CA HIS A 159 -5.29 10.83 16.57
C HIS A 159 -5.29 9.57 17.44
N LEU A 160 -4.11 8.99 17.71
CA LEU A 160 -3.98 7.85 18.61
C LEU A 160 -4.30 8.24 20.07
N ARG A 161 -4.10 9.50 20.45
CA ARG A 161 -4.44 10.00 21.79
C ARG A 161 -5.94 10.29 21.93
N SER A 162 -6.59 10.86 20.92
CA SER A 162 -8.03 11.17 20.97
C SER A 162 -8.91 9.93 20.96
N THR A 163 -8.44 8.83 20.37
CA THR A 163 -9.12 7.52 20.35
C THR A 163 -8.95 6.70 21.65
N PHE A 164 -8.21 7.19 22.66
CA PHE A 164 -8.13 6.60 24.00
C PHE A 164 -9.31 6.97 24.93
N ALA A 165 -10.35 7.62 24.43
CA ALA A 165 -11.58 7.85 25.19
C ALA A 165 -12.21 6.50 25.63
N PRO A 166 -12.67 6.37 26.90
CA PRO A 166 -13.12 5.08 27.47
C PRO A 166 -14.34 4.47 26.77
N ASP A 167 -15.02 5.25 25.92
CA ASP A 167 -16.25 4.97 25.22
C ASP A 167 -16.08 4.37 23.81
N GLN A 168 -14.85 4.26 23.24
CA GLN A 168 -14.63 3.60 21.93
C GLN A 168 -13.36 2.71 21.83
N PRO A 169 -13.26 1.60 22.61
CA PRO A 169 -12.08 0.72 22.61
C PRO A 169 -11.77 0.03 21.26
N HIS A 170 -12.76 -0.12 20.36
CA HIS A 170 -12.59 -0.85 19.09
C HIS A 170 -11.95 -0.01 17.97
N SER A 171 -12.01 1.33 18.04
CA SER A 171 -11.52 2.23 16.97
C SER A 171 -10.01 2.51 17.08
N TYR A 172 -9.49 2.59 18.32
CA TYR A 172 -8.07 2.79 18.57
C TYR A 172 -7.20 1.67 17.97
N ASP A 173 -7.53 0.42 18.29
CA ASP A 173 -6.68 -0.71 17.90
C ASP A 173 -6.73 -0.94 16.39
N SER A 174 -7.91 -0.86 15.74
CA SER A 174 -8.01 -1.06 14.27
C SER A 174 -7.12 -0.09 13.49
N ARG A 175 -7.15 1.21 13.80
CA ARG A 175 -6.29 2.22 13.14
C ARG A 175 -4.81 1.99 13.45
N PHE A 176 -4.44 1.67 14.69
CA PHE A 176 -3.04 1.38 15.03
C PHE A 176 -2.53 0.09 14.34
N GLN A 177 -3.37 -0.93 14.21
CA GLN A 177 -3.05 -2.14 13.45
C GLN A 177 -2.94 -1.87 11.94
N ALA A 178 -3.77 -0.99 11.36
CA ALA A 178 -3.63 -0.57 9.97
C ALA A 178 -2.26 0.08 9.70
N VAL A 179 -1.88 1.08 10.51
CA VAL A 179 -0.56 1.75 10.42
C VAL A 179 0.60 0.76 10.61
N ARG A 180 0.47 -0.21 11.53
CA ARG A 180 1.46 -1.28 11.75
C ARG A 180 1.58 -2.26 10.59
N ASN A 181 0.49 -2.54 9.88
CA ASN A 181 0.40 -3.63 8.90
C ASN A 181 0.22 -3.15 7.44
N ALA A 182 0.20 -1.84 7.19
CA ALA A 182 0.33 -1.24 5.87
C ALA A 182 1.56 -1.80 5.13
N ASP A 183 1.45 -1.95 3.82
CA ASP A 183 2.53 -2.50 2.99
C ASP A 183 3.66 -1.48 2.90
N LEU A 184 3.33 -0.21 2.63
CA LEU A 184 4.20 0.93 2.84
C LEU A 184 3.64 1.83 3.95
N LEU A 185 4.52 2.30 4.84
CA LEU A 185 4.23 3.40 5.75
C LEU A 185 5.20 4.55 5.50
N VAL A 186 4.68 5.76 5.33
CA VAL A 186 5.46 7.00 5.40
C VAL A 186 5.18 7.68 6.74
N LEU A 187 6.24 7.92 7.51
CA LEU A 187 6.24 8.72 8.73
C LEU A 187 6.92 10.06 8.42
N ASP A 188 6.12 11.10 8.19
CA ASP A 188 6.60 12.43 7.85
C ASP A 188 6.85 13.31 9.10
N ASP A 189 7.90 14.12 9.05
CA ASP A 189 8.35 15.04 10.10
C ASP A 189 8.57 14.39 11.49
N LEU A 190 9.19 13.19 11.51
CA LEU A 190 9.64 12.53 12.75
C LEU A 190 10.61 13.42 13.54
N GLY A 191 10.39 13.54 14.84
CA GLY A 191 11.16 14.40 15.74
C GLY A 191 10.60 15.83 15.85
N THR A 192 9.46 16.14 15.24
CA THR A 192 8.74 17.40 15.48
C THR A 192 7.72 17.30 16.61
N GLU A 193 7.40 16.08 17.05
CA GLU A 193 6.40 15.81 18.09
C GLU A 193 6.83 16.22 19.51
N ASN A 194 5.84 16.44 20.37
CA ASN A 194 6.06 16.60 21.80
C ASN A 194 6.64 15.31 22.40
N ALA A 195 7.85 15.38 22.95
CA ALA A 195 8.66 14.25 23.45
C ALA A 195 8.13 13.56 24.74
N THR A 196 6.81 13.43 24.87
CA THR A 196 6.15 12.76 25.99
C THR A 196 6.56 11.28 26.09
N PRO A 197 6.57 10.67 27.29
CA PRO A 197 6.86 9.24 27.44
C PRO A 197 5.90 8.36 26.63
N TRP A 198 4.62 8.73 26.54
CA TRP A 198 3.61 8.02 25.76
C TRP A 198 3.92 8.07 24.25
N ALA A 199 4.25 9.25 23.70
CA ALA A 199 4.58 9.39 22.28
C ALA A 199 5.80 8.54 21.90
N ARG A 200 6.88 8.64 22.69
CA ARG A 200 8.11 7.87 22.48
C ARG A 200 7.86 6.37 22.55
N GLU A 201 7.00 5.91 23.45
CA GLU A 201 6.65 4.50 23.56
C GLU A 201 5.78 4.02 22.38
N LYS A 202 4.82 4.83 21.91
CA LYS A 202 3.99 4.47 20.74
C LYS A 202 4.77 4.44 19.44
N LEU A 203 5.67 5.41 19.21
CA LEU A 203 6.59 5.40 18.09
C LEU A 203 7.53 4.19 18.15
N TYR A 204 8.11 3.91 19.32
CA TYR A 204 8.95 2.72 19.49
C TYR A 204 8.18 1.42 19.20
N GLN A 205 6.95 1.26 19.69
CA GLN A 205 6.11 0.08 19.41
C GLN A 205 5.83 -0.11 17.91
N LEU A 206 5.48 0.97 17.21
CA LEU A 206 5.22 0.97 15.77
C LEU A 206 6.49 0.62 14.97
N MET A 207 7.59 1.33 15.23
CA MET A 207 8.87 1.12 14.54
C MET A 207 9.45 -0.28 14.82
N ASN A 208 9.41 -0.75 16.06
CA ASN A 208 9.84 -2.11 16.42
C ASN A 208 9.03 -3.19 15.69
N HIS A 209 7.70 -3.03 15.60
CA HIS A 209 6.84 -3.96 14.84
C HIS A 209 7.23 -4.01 13.37
N ARG A 210 7.34 -2.85 12.70
CA ARG A 210 7.67 -2.81 11.26
C ARG A 210 9.08 -3.32 10.98
N TYR A 211 10.03 -3.02 11.86
CA TYR A 211 11.43 -3.49 11.77
C TYR A 211 11.51 -5.02 11.86
N ASN A 212 10.87 -5.62 12.89
CA ASN A 212 10.93 -7.06 13.10
C ASN A 212 10.26 -7.85 11.96
N ASN A 213 9.27 -7.25 11.28
CA ASN A 213 8.59 -7.82 10.12
C ASN A 213 9.18 -7.35 8.78
N ARG A 214 10.29 -6.60 8.77
CA ARG A 214 10.93 -5.99 7.58
C ARG A 214 9.94 -5.28 6.64
N ARG A 215 8.96 -4.57 7.19
CA ARG A 215 7.94 -3.89 6.39
C ARG A 215 8.50 -2.58 5.79
N PRO A 216 8.35 -2.34 4.47
CA PRO A 216 8.77 -1.10 3.80
C PRO A 216 8.33 0.16 4.55
N THR A 217 9.26 1.03 4.88
CA THR A 217 8.95 2.23 5.68
C THR A 217 9.82 3.42 5.27
N ILE A 218 9.19 4.54 4.90
CA ILE A 218 9.88 5.79 4.62
C ILE A 218 9.68 6.71 5.81
N ILE A 219 10.74 7.40 6.22
CA ILE A 219 10.75 8.27 7.39
C ILE A 219 11.41 9.57 6.96
N THR A 220 10.76 10.70 7.19
CA THR A 220 11.37 12.03 6.98
C THR A 220 11.66 12.69 8.31
N SER A 221 12.75 13.44 8.40
CA SER A 221 13.08 14.23 9.59
C SER A 221 13.91 15.48 9.28
N ASN A 222 13.77 16.48 10.13
CA ASN A 222 14.66 17.65 10.17
C ASN A 222 15.82 17.46 11.17
N ARG A 223 15.93 16.29 11.82
CA ARG A 223 16.92 15.95 12.85
C ARG A 223 17.85 14.82 12.41
N ASN A 224 19.07 14.83 12.90
CA ASN A 224 20.01 13.70 12.77
C ASN A 224 19.61 12.56 13.73
N MET A 225 20.10 11.35 13.48
CA MET A 225 19.70 10.16 14.25
C MET A 225 20.09 10.24 15.73
N ASP A 226 21.19 10.92 16.05
CA ASP A 226 21.69 11.17 17.41
C ASP A 226 20.81 12.14 18.22
N GLU A 227 19.91 12.89 17.56
CA GLU A 227 18.95 13.80 18.18
C GLU A 227 17.58 13.13 18.46
N LEU A 228 17.43 11.84 18.15
CA LEU A 228 16.21 11.04 18.35
C LEU A 228 16.28 10.17 19.62
N ASP A 229 15.17 9.55 20.03
CA ASP A 229 15.17 8.55 21.12
C ASP A 229 16.13 7.41 20.76
N GLY A 230 17.06 7.06 21.66
CA GLY A 230 18.12 6.09 21.36
C GLY A 230 17.62 4.71 20.88
N ARG A 231 16.39 4.32 21.25
CA ARG A 231 15.78 3.08 20.76
C ARG A 231 15.33 3.18 19.30
N ILE A 232 14.89 4.37 18.88
CA ILE A 232 14.53 4.70 17.50
C ILE A 232 15.80 4.82 16.66
N ALA A 233 16.78 5.62 17.13
CA ALA A 233 18.09 5.78 16.50
C ALA A 233 18.76 4.44 16.21
N SER A 234 18.77 3.52 17.19
CA SER A 234 19.33 2.17 17.04
C SER A 234 18.69 1.33 15.94
N ARG A 235 17.45 1.61 15.50
CA ARG A 235 16.82 0.90 14.36
C ARG A 235 17.14 1.57 13.04
N LEU A 236 17.20 2.91 13.02
CA LEU A 236 17.59 3.69 11.85
C LEU A 236 19.07 3.51 11.48
N SER A 237 19.93 3.23 12.47
CA SER A 237 21.36 2.94 12.24
C SER A 237 21.66 1.51 11.76
N ASP A 238 20.68 0.60 11.65
CA ASP A 238 20.92 -0.72 11.07
C ASP A 238 20.92 -0.66 9.54
N GLY A 239 22.09 -0.44 8.95
CA GLY A 239 22.29 -0.38 7.50
C GLY A 239 21.94 -1.65 6.71
N ARG A 240 21.52 -2.75 7.37
CA ARG A 240 20.96 -3.94 6.71
C ARG A 240 19.45 -3.82 6.42
N ILE A 241 18.81 -2.83 7.02
CA ILE A 241 17.37 -2.56 6.91
C ILE A 241 17.13 -1.11 6.51
N CYS A 242 17.88 -0.14 7.04
CA CYS A 242 17.64 1.28 6.80
C CYS A 242 18.78 1.95 6.03
N GLN A 243 18.44 2.58 4.91
CA GLN A 243 19.32 3.47 4.16
C GLN A 243 19.02 4.94 4.53
N ALA A 244 20.05 5.66 4.96
CA ALA A 244 19.95 7.07 5.35
C ALA A 244 20.42 8.00 4.23
N LEU A 245 19.58 8.96 3.86
CA LEU A 245 19.81 9.88 2.74
C LEU A 245 19.85 11.33 3.26
N PHE A 246 21.04 11.93 3.21
CA PHE A 246 21.28 13.29 3.71
C PHE A 246 21.07 14.33 2.61
N ILE A 247 19.87 14.89 2.56
CA ILE A 247 19.50 15.92 1.59
C ILE A 247 20.07 17.28 2.00
N ARG A 248 21.05 17.74 1.21
CA ARG A 248 21.78 19.00 1.42
C ARG A 248 21.26 20.17 0.58
N ALA A 249 20.13 19.97 -0.12
CA ALA A 249 19.49 21.00 -0.91
C ALA A 249 18.97 22.16 -0.04
N GLY A 250 19.00 23.38 -0.59
CA GLY A 250 18.38 24.56 0.04
C GLY A 250 16.86 24.56 -0.10
N ASP A 251 16.19 25.48 0.62
CA ASP A 251 14.71 25.57 0.62
C ASP A 251 14.15 25.89 -0.79
N PHE A 252 13.39 24.94 -1.34
CA PHE A 252 12.74 25.03 -2.65
C PHE A 252 11.62 26.10 -2.65
N ARG A 253 10.98 26.34 -1.50
CA ARG A 253 9.87 27.31 -1.33
C ARG A 253 10.35 28.73 -1.63
N VAL A 254 11.59 29.06 -1.23
CA VAL A 254 12.21 30.38 -1.46
C VAL A 254 12.61 30.59 -2.93
N ARG A 255 12.95 29.52 -3.67
CA ARG A 255 13.31 29.62 -5.10
C ARG A 255 12.11 29.89 -5.99
N ARG A 256 10.97 29.23 -5.74
CA ARG A 256 9.75 29.35 -6.55
C ARG A 256 9.26 30.81 -6.64
N THR A 257 9.27 31.53 -5.51
CA THR A 257 8.92 32.96 -5.41
C THR A 257 9.86 33.88 -6.21
N ARG A 258 11.12 33.50 -6.44
CA ARG A 258 12.07 34.30 -7.25
C ARG A 258 11.91 34.11 -8.76
N MET A 259 11.31 33.01 -9.21
CA MET A 259 11.02 32.78 -10.63
C MET A 259 9.68 33.40 -11.06
N MET A 260 8.69 33.50 -10.17
CA MET A 260 7.39 34.14 -10.49
C MET A 260 7.43 35.68 -10.48
N ASN A 261 8.53 36.28 -10.01
CA ASN A 261 8.76 37.73 -9.96
C ASN A 261 9.82 38.19 -10.99
N ARG A 262 9.93 37.48 -12.12
CA ARG A 262 10.81 37.80 -13.27
C ARG A 262 10.06 37.61 -14.58
#